data_AF-A0A1X6MNF8-F1
#
_entry.id   AF-A0A1X6MNF8-F1
#
_cell.length_a   1.000
_cell.length_b   1.000
_cell.length_c   1.000
_cell.angle_alpha   90.00
_cell.angle_beta   90.00
_cell.angle_gamma   90.00
#
_symmetry.space_group_name_H-M   'P 1'
#
loop_
_entity.id
_entity.type
_entity.pdbx_description
1 polymer ?
#
loop_
_entity_poly.entity_id
_entity_poly.type
_entity_poly.pdbx_seq_one_letter_code
_entity_poly.pdbx_strand_id
1 'polypeptide(L)'
;MYYAPYLPSAILVISGIAAAYAQNLVLTNDDGWAVAQIRAQYTALTDEGFEVVLSSPALDMSGTGSSTMIPLPLDITPCEYDSGAAAEAATIGVSSVAFGGTSGSHVSYTTLASTPNATSTLSAYFYATLTTQFIHTFLSGGSAPVLPPETFVSVNYPAISACAEPVDARWVLARNLANPFAEDIETCGTTSLPTENDVLGTTGCYVSVVVLDARTKSDVNATRQKAVLERLSALPLDCLPN
;
A
#
# COMPACT_ATOMS: atom_id res chain seq x y z
N MET A 1 -4.67 -36.18 57.14
CA MET A 1 -5.31 -35.80 55.87
C MET A 1 -5.42 -34.29 55.84
N TYR A 2 -4.54 -33.62 55.09
CA TYR A 2 -4.56 -32.17 54.91
C TYR A 2 -5.37 -31.84 53.66
N TYR A 3 -6.43 -31.04 53.81
CA TYR A 3 -7.19 -30.47 52.70
C TYR A 3 -6.44 -29.25 52.15
N ALA A 4 -6.14 -29.24 50.85
CA ALA A 4 -5.63 -28.06 50.15
C ALA A 4 -6.81 -27.16 49.72
N PRO A 5 -6.74 -25.82 49.93
CA PRO A 5 -7.78 -24.92 49.46
C PRO A 5 -7.58 -24.60 47.98
N TYR A 6 -8.67 -24.67 47.20
CA TYR A 6 -8.72 -24.21 45.82
C TYR A 6 -8.65 -22.68 45.77
N LEU A 7 -7.70 -22.13 45.00
CA LEU A 7 -7.69 -20.72 44.63
C LEU A 7 -8.62 -20.50 43.42
N PRO A 8 -9.54 -19.54 43.44
CA PRO A 8 -10.32 -19.20 42.25
C PRO A 8 -9.45 -18.41 41.25
N SER A 9 -9.31 -18.94 40.04
CA SER A 9 -8.72 -18.21 38.91
C SER A 9 -9.66 -17.06 38.52
N ALA A 10 -9.20 -15.82 38.71
CA ALA A 10 -9.86 -14.64 38.15
C ALA A 10 -9.33 -14.40 36.73
N ILE A 11 -10.20 -14.52 35.71
CA ILE A 11 -9.90 -14.08 34.34
C ILE A 11 -10.27 -12.60 34.25
N LEU A 12 -9.26 -11.76 34.05
CA LEU A 12 -9.44 -10.34 33.77
C LEU A 12 -9.68 -10.16 32.26
N VAL A 13 -10.93 -9.99 31.85
CA VAL A 13 -11.26 -9.58 30.47
C VAL A 13 -11.13 -8.06 30.40
N ILE A 14 -9.98 -7.57 29.94
CA ILE A 14 -9.83 -6.17 29.55
C ILE A 14 -10.51 -6.04 28.19
N SER A 15 -11.78 -5.63 28.17
CA SER A 15 -12.41 -5.10 26.96
C SER A 15 -11.80 -3.72 26.72
N GLY A 16 -10.68 -3.70 25.99
CA GLY A 16 -10.17 -2.47 25.41
C GLY A 16 -11.18 -2.01 24.39
N ILE A 17 -11.97 -0.99 24.73
CA ILE A 17 -12.74 -0.24 23.74
C ILE A 17 -11.68 0.52 22.92
N ALA A 18 -11.21 -0.09 21.85
CA ALA A 18 -10.61 0.67 20.77
C ALA A 18 -11.73 1.57 20.25
N ALA A 19 -11.63 2.87 20.50
CA ALA A 19 -12.45 3.83 19.78
C ALA A 19 -12.11 3.66 18.30
N ALA A 20 -12.95 2.94 17.56
CA ALA A 20 -12.88 2.86 16.12
C ALA A 20 -13.18 4.27 15.59
N TYR A 21 -12.13 5.05 15.38
CA TYR A 21 -12.21 6.22 14.52
C TYR A 21 -12.44 5.67 13.12
N ALA A 22 -13.67 5.78 12.60
CA ALA A 22 -13.90 5.57 11.18
C ALA A 22 -13.05 6.60 10.43
N GLN A 23 -11.99 6.12 9.79
CA GLN A 23 -11.10 6.97 9.02
C GLN A 23 -11.68 7.08 7.60
N ASN A 24 -11.91 8.31 7.15
CA ASN A 24 -12.44 8.57 5.81
C ASN A 24 -11.35 8.29 4.77
N LEU A 25 -11.62 7.36 3.86
CA LEU A 25 -10.74 7.00 2.75
C LEU A 25 -11.37 7.43 1.43
N VAL A 26 -10.55 8.05 0.57
CA VAL A 26 -10.88 8.18 -0.85
C VAL A 26 -10.11 7.10 -1.59
N LEU A 27 -10.84 6.26 -2.32
CA LEU A 27 -10.28 5.20 -3.17
C LEU A 27 -10.49 5.59 -4.64
N THR A 28 -9.41 5.62 -5.40
CA THR A 28 -9.41 5.90 -6.85
C THR A 28 -8.50 4.90 -7.57
N ASN A 29 -8.58 4.87 -8.89
CA ASN A 29 -7.59 4.25 -9.78
C ASN A 29 -7.63 4.90 -11.17
N ASP A 30 -6.72 4.48 -12.06
CA ASP A 30 -6.71 4.85 -13.48
C ASP A 30 -7.47 3.84 -14.38
N ASP A 31 -7.69 2.59 -13.96
CA ASP A 31 -8.39 1.58 -14.80
C ASP A 31 -9.92 1.78 -14.89
N GLY A 32 -10.49 2.48 -13.92
CA GLY A 32 -11.92 2.80 -13.85
C GLY A 32 -12.72 2.09 -12.76
N TRP A 33 -13.87 2.67 -12.42
CA TRP A 33 -14.66 2.31 -11.22
C TRP A 33 -15.25 0.90 -11.24
N ALA A 34 -15.45 0.34 -12.43
CA ALA A 34 -16.11 -0.95 -12.64
C ALA A 34 -15.12 -2.12 -12.78
N VAL A 35 -13.86 -1.94 -12.42
CA VAL A 35 -12.82 -2.99 -12.53
C VAL A 35 -12.77 -3.85 -11.26
N ALA A 36 -12.49 -5.14 -11.42
CA ALA A 36 -12.46 -6.12 -10.33
C ALA A 36 -11.52 -5.74 -9.18
N GLN A 37 -10.35 -5.19 -9.48
CA GLN A 37 -9.34 -4.82 -8.49
C GLN A 37 -9.86 -3.78 -7.48
N ILE A 38 -10.28 -2.61 -7.96
CA ILE A 38 -10.77 -1.54 -7.09
C ILE A 38 -12.07 -1.93 -6.35
N ARG A 39 -12.89 -2.81 -6.95
CA ARG A 39 -14.12 -3.29 -6.31
C ARG A 39 -13.83 -4.30 -5.20
N ALA A 40 -12.85 -5.18 -5.38
CA ALA A 40 -12.36 -6.04 -4.30
C ALA A 40 -11.75 -5.20 -3.16
N GLN A 41 -10.94 -4.19 -3.49
CA GLN A 41 -10.36 -3.28 -2.50
C GLN A 41 -11.41 -2.51 -1.71
N TYR A 42 -12.40 -1.94 -2.39
CA TYR A 42 -13.52 -1.25 -1.75
C TYR A 42 -14.25 -2.15 -0.75
N THR A 43 -14.53 -3.39 -1.17
CA THR A 43 -15.21 -4.38 -0.34
C THR A 43 -14.36 -4.70 0.89
N ALA A 44 -13.07 -5.02 0.71
CA ALA A 44 -12.16 -5.35 1.80
C ALA A 44 -12.04 -4.20 2.84
N LEU A 45 -11.93 -2.94 2.41
CA LEU A 45 -11.85 -1.80 3.33
C LEU A 45 -13.18 -1.54 4.05
N THR A 46 -14.31 -1.66 3.34
CA THR A 46 -15.62 -1.44 3.97
C THR A 46 -16.00 -2.55 4.94
N ASP A 47 -15.60 -3.79 4.67
CA ASP A 47 -15.77 -4.93 5.59
C ASP A 47 -14.96 -4.76 6.89
N GLU A 48 -13.82 -4.06 6.84
CA GLU A 48 -13.03 -3.67 8.02
C GLU A 48 -13.58 -2.43 8.75
N GLY A 49 -14.68 -1.85 8.25
CA GLY A 49 -15.37 -0.72 8.91
C GLY A 49 -14.84 0.67 8.54
N PHE A 50 -13.99 0.81 7.52
CA PHE A 50 -13.60 2.12 7.00
C PHE A 50 -14.75 2.81 6.26
N GLU A 51 -14.82 4.15 6.35
CA GLU A 51 -15.73 4.95 5.53
C GLU A 51 -15.03 5.25 4.19
N VAL A 52 -15.43 4.55 3.13
CA VAL A 52 -14.75 4.61 1.83
C VAL A 52 -15.61 5.31 0.78
N VAL A 53 -15.07 6.34 0.15
CA VAL A 53 -15.60 6.95 -1.07
C VAL A 53 -14.79 6.44 -2.26
N LEU A 54 -15.40 5.59 -3.10
CA LEU A 54 -14.81 5.18 -4.38
C LEU A 54 -15.15 6.23 -5.44
N SER A 55 -14.13 6.88 -5.98
CA SER A 55 -14.25 7.85 -7.08
C SER A 55 -13.18 7.57 -8.12
N SER A 56 -13.56 6.93 -9.22
CA SER A 56 -12.66 6.57 -10.32
C SER A 56 -13.26 6.92 -11.68
N PRO A 57 -12.44 7.04 -12.74
CA PRO A 57 -12.90 7.25 -14.11
C PRO A 57 -13.90 6.19 -14.60
N ALA A 58 -14.69 6.55 -15.61
CA ALA A 58 -15.59 5.61 -16.28
C ALA A 58 -14.88 4.72 -17.33
N LEU A 59 -13.72 5.15 -17.80
CA LEU A 59 -12.90 4.50 -18.82
C LEU A 59 -11.48 4.31 -18.30
N ASP A 60 -10.76 3.35 -18.84
CA ASP A 60 -9.33 3.17 -18.58
C ASP A 60 -8.52 4.40 -19.03
N MET A 61 -7.75 4.95 -18.10
CA MET A 61 -6.94 6.16 -18.22
C MET A 61 -5.47 5.88 -17.92
N SER A 62 -5.03 4.63 -17.95
CA SER A 62 -3.64 4.30 -17.63
C SER A 62 -2.64 5.00 -18.54
N GLY A 63 -1.57 5.51 -17.93
CA GLY A 63 -0.51 6.27 -18.62
C GLY A 63 -0.86 7.71 -19.01
N THR A 64 -2.04 8.24 -18.64
CA THR A 64 -2.46 9.60 -19.04
C THR A 64 -1.93 10.72 -18.12
N GLY A 65 -1.36 10.37 -16.96
CA GLY A 65 -0.81 11.32 -15.99
C GLY A 65 -1.89 12.10 -15.20
N SER A 66 -1.50 12.73 -14.08
CA SER A 66 -2.38 13.65 -13.35
C SER A 66 -2.34 15.02 -14.02
N SER A 67 -3.43 15.46 -14.64
CA SER A 67 -3.57 16.80 -15.20
C SER A 67 -4.83 17.48 -14.66
N THR A 68 -4.65 18.69 -14.11
CA THR A 68 -5.75 19.59 -13.73
C THR A 68 -5.98 20.70 -14.78
N MET A 69 -5.36 20.58 -15.97
CA MET A 69 -5.33 21.64 -17.01
C MET A 69 -6.14 21.31 -18.28
N ILE A 70 -6.53 22.37 -19.02
CA ILE A 70 -7.06 22.30 -20.39
C ILE A 70 -5.97 21.70 -21.31
N PRO A 71 -6.29 20.78 -22.25
CA PRO A 71 -5.28 20.02 -23.00
C PRO A 71 -4.33 20.91 -23.81
N LEU A 72 -3.02 20.73 -23.59
CA LEU A 72 -1.93 21.30 -24.39
C LEU A 72 -0.94 20.18 -24.77
N PRO A 73 -0.10 20.36 -25.81
CA PRO A 73 0.86 19.35 -26.23
C PRO A 73 1.83 18.93 -25.10
N LEU A 74 2.05 17.62 -24.99
CA LEU A 74 2.72 16.91 -23.88
C LEU A 74 4.25 17.17 -23.83
N ASP A 75 4.77 17.62 -22.68
CA ASP A 75 6.22 17.68 -22.38
C ASP A 75 6.53 17.27 -20.92
N ILE A 76 5.74 16.34 -20.36
CA ILE A 76 5.89 15.84 -18.99
C ILE A 76 5.95 14.31 -19.00
N THR A 77 6.86 13.73 -18.23
CA THR A 77 6.93 12.29 -17.99
C THR A 77 5.58 11.81 -17.43
N PRO A 78 4.89 10.84 -18.08
CA PRO A 78 3.61 10.34 -17.60
C PRO A 78 3.74 9.76 -16.19
N CYS A 79 2.64 9.76 -15.44
CA CYS A 79 2.59 9.02 -14.19
C CYS A 79 2.50 7.52 -14.55
N GLU A 80 3.53 6.76 -14.21
CA GLU A 80 3.48 5.30 -14.25
C GLU A 80 2.90 4.78 -12.91
N TYR A 81 2.16 3.66 -12.97
CA TYR A 81 1.64 2.92 -11.80
C TYR A 81 0.66 3.67 -10.88
N ASP A 82 -0.27 4.47 -11.44
CA ASP A 82 -1.31 5.16 -10.66
C ASP A 82 -0.78 6.13 -9.56
N SER A 83 0.52 6.42 -9.59
CA SER A 83 1.20 7.32 -8.65
C SER A 83 0.76 8.79 -8.80
N GLY A 84 0.11 9.14 -9.91
CA GLY A 84 -0.32 10.50 -10.20
C GLY A 84 -1.37 11.04 -9.25
N ALA A 85 -2.39 10.23 -8.92
CA ALA A 85 -3.43 10.63 -8.00
C ALA A 85 -2.90 10.71 -6.57
N ALA A 86 -2.04 9.77 -6.16
CA ALA A 86 -1.40 9.80 -4.85
C ALA A 86 -0.49 11.02 -4.69
N ALA A 87 0.34 11.33 -5.68
CA ALA A 87 1.18 12.52 -5.68
C ALA A 87 0.34 13.80 -5.56
N GLU A 88 -0.72 13.95 -6.35
CA GLU A 88 -1.59 15.14 -6.29
C GLU A 88 -2.33 15.25 -4.94
N ALA A 89 -2.78 14.14 -4.36
CA ALA A 89 -3.36 14.16 -3.01
C ALA A 89 -2.35 14.70 -1.98
N ALA A 90 -1.08 14.29 -2.08
CA ALA A 90 -0.02 14.73 -1.18
C ALA A 90 0.37 16.21 -1.38
N THR A 91 0.26 16.78 -2.59
CA THR A 91 0.52 18.22 -2.82
C THR A 91 -0.54 19.12 -2.18
N ILE A 92 -1.78 18.62 -2.00
CA ILE A 92 -2.86 19.32 -1.30
C ILE A 92 -2.98 18.94 0.19
N GLY A 93 -1.99 18.22 0.73
CA GLY A 93 -1.89 17.91 2.16
C GLY A 93 -2.66 16.66 2.62
N VAL A 94 -3.12 15.82 1.70
CA VAL A 94 -3.76 14.52 2.02
C VAL A 94 -2.69 13.43 2.00
N SER A 95 -2.53 12.69 3.10
CA SER A 95 -1.63 11.53 3.13
C SER A 95 -2.14 10.44 2.18
N SER A 96 -1.27 9.95 1.29
CA SER A 96 -1.66 9.10 0.18
C SER A 96 -0.65 7.99 -0.09
N VAL A 97 -1.15 6.90 -0.67
CA VAL A 97 -0.37 5.72 -1.05
C VAL A 97 -0.89 5.21 -2.39
N ALA A 98 0.02 4.93 -3.32
CA ALA A 98 -0.28 4.25 -4.57
C ALA A 98 0.07 2.76 -4.45
N PHE A 99 -0.78 1.89 -4.99
CA PHE A 99 -0.59 0.44 -4.94
C PHE A 99 -0.61 -0.12 -6.36
N GLY A 100 0.46 -0.82 -6.74
CA GLY A 100 0.58 -1.51 -8.02
C GLY A 100 0.71 -3.02 -7.82
N GLY A 101 0.19 -3.80 -8.76
CA GLY A 101 0.30 -5.26 -8.77
C GLY A 101 0.44 -5.78 -10.19
N THR A 102 1.24 -6.84 -10.38
CA THR A 102 1.58 -7.35 -11.72
C THR A 102 0.69 -8.50 -12.21
N SER A 103 -0.12 -9.10 -11.33
CA SER A 103 -0.95 -10.27 -11.68
C SER A 103 -2.40 -9.93 -12.02
N GLY A 104 -2.93 -10.67 -12.99
CA GLY A 104 -4.31 -10.54 -13.46
C GLY A 104 -4.46 -9.49 -14.55
N SER A 105 -5.67 -9.38 -15.09
CA SER A 105 -6.02 -8.40 -16.12
C SER A 105 -7.08 -7.45 -15.60
N HIS A 106 -7.18 -6.26 -16.20
CA HIS A 106 -8.25 -5.30 -15.90
C HIS A 106 -9.55 -5.83 -16.49
N VAL A 107 -10.40 -6.41 -15.62
CA VAL A 107 -11.66 -7.06 -16.00
C VAL A 107 -12.82 -6.46 -15.23
N SER A 108 -14.03 -6.59 -15.77
CA SER A 108 -15.26 -6.17 -15.08
C SER A 108 -15.35 -6.76 -13.67
N TYR A 109 -15.84 -5.99 -12.71
CA TYR A 109 -16.08 -6.44 -11.34
C TYR A 109 -17.02 -7.64 -11.22
N THR A 110 -17.87 -7.87 -12.22
CA THR A 110 -18.73 -9.07 -12.27
C THR A 110 -17.92 -10.36 -12.38
N THR A 111 -16.68 -10.29 -12.89
CA THR A 111 -15.73 -11.40 -13.01
C THR A 111 -15.42 -12.04 -11.65
N LEU A 112 -15.43 -11.24 -10.58
CA LEU A 112 -15.23 -11.71 -9.21
C LEU A 112 -16.23 -12.81 -8.83
N ALA A 113 -17.47 -12.70 -9.31
CA ALA A 113 -18.53 -13.68 -9.07
C ALA A 113 -18.65 -14.73 -10.19
N SER A 114 -18.52 -14.31 -11.46
CA SER A 114 -18.75 -15.22 -12.59
C SER A 114 -17.62 -16.21 -12.82
N THR A 115 -16.38 -15.85 -12.47
CA THR A 115 -15.19 -16.69 -12.65
C THR A 115 -14.28 -16.57 -11.42
N PRO A 116 -14.66 -17.18 -10.29
CA PRO A 116 -13.97 -16.99 -9.01
C PRO A 116 -12.51 -17.48 -8.99
N ASN A 117 -12.17 -18.44 -9.86
CA ASN A 117 -10.83 -19.02 -9.95
C ASN A 117 -9.96 -18.40 -11.05
N ALA A 118 -10.43 -17.36 -11.74
CA ALA A 118 -9.61 -16.66 -12.72
C ALA A 118 -8.46 -15.95 -12.02
N THR A 119 -7.28 -15.88 -12.66
CA THR A 119 -6.11 -15.19 -12.11
C THR A 119 -6.40 -13.74 -11.71
N SER A 120 -7.25 -13.03 -12.45
CA SER A 120 -7.70 -11.67 -12.13
C SER A 120 -8.57 -11.59 -10.86
N THR A 121 -9.39 -12.61 -10.59
CA THR A 121 -10.17 -12.67 -9.35
C THR A 121 -9.28 -13.01 -8.16
N LEU A 122 -8.38 -13.98 -8.33
CA LEU A 122 -7.43 -14.37 -7.29
C LEU A 122 -6.50 -13.21 -6.94
N SER A 123 -5.95 -12.50 -7.93
CA SER A 123 -5.09 -11.34 -7.68
C SER A 123 -5.85 -10.18 -7.03
N ALA A 124 -7.12 -9.97 -7.38
CA ALA A 124 -7.94 -8.95 -6.74
C ALA A 124 -8.15 -9.15 -5.26
N TYR A 125 -8.47 -10.37 -4.83
CA TYR A 125 -8.59 -10.64 -3.39
C TYR A 125 -7.23 -10.65 -2.68
N PHE A 126 -6.19 -11.18 -3.34
CA PHE A 126 -4.84 -11.23 -2.78
C PHE A 126 -4.29 -9.82 -2.51
N TYR A 127 -4.31 -8.94 -3.51
CA TYR A 127 -3.82 -7.56 -3.37
C TYR A 127 -4.73 -6.72 -2.48
N ALA A 128 -6.05 -6.96 -2.48
CA ALA A 128 -6.95 -6.30 -1.53
C ALA A 128 -6.63 -6.65 -0.08
N THR A 129 -6.25 -7.91 0.19
CA THR A 129 -5.85 -8.36 1.52
C THR A 129 -4.57 -7.66 1.98
N LEU A 130 -3.53 -7.63 1.15
CA LEU A 130 -2.27 -6.95 1.47
C LEU A 130 -2.46 -5.45 1.70
N THR A 131 -3.20 -4.79 0.82
CA THR A 131 -3.49 -3.37 0.92
C THR A 131 -4.24 -3.05 2.20
N THR A 132 -5.19 -3.90 2.59
CA THR A 132 -5.96 -3.71 3.83
C THR A 132 -5.09 -3.85 5.07
N GLN A 133 -4.17 -4.83 5.10
CA GLN A 133 -3.16 -4.96 6.16
C GLN A 133 -2.23 -3.75 6.24
N PHE A 134 -1.79 -3.25 5.08
CA PHE A 134 -1.00 -2.03 4.99
C PHE A 134 -1.77 -0.85 5.57
N ILE A 135 -3.01 -0.61 5.14
CA ILE A 135 -3.82 0.53 5.55
C ILE A 135 -4.12 0.50 7.06
N HIS A 136 -4.40 -0.67 7.64
CA HIS A 136 -4.50 -0.83 9.09
C HIS A 136 -3.25 -0.35 9.81
N THR A 137 -2.07 -0.84 9.40
CA THR A 137 -0.81 -0.42 10.00
C THR A 137 -0.57 1.08 9.79
N PHE A 138 -0.75 1.54 8.56
CA PHE A 138 -0.58 2.92 8.13
C PHE A 138 -1.50 3.90 8.87
N LEU A 139 -2.63 3.46 9.41
CA LEU A 139 -3.56 4.32 10.17
C LEU A 139 -3.50 4.10 11.70
N SER A 140 -2.88 3.02 12.16
CA SER A 140 -2.88 2.58 13.57
C SER A 140 -2.33 3.57 14.61
N GLY A 141 -1.34 4.40 14.27
CA GLY A 141 -0.63 5.23 15.26
C GLY A 141 -1.25 6.61 15.58
N GLY A 142 -2.47 6.92 15.12
CA GLY A 142 -3.16 8.17 15.42
C GLY A 142 -2.54 9.46 14.83
N SER A 143 -3.32 10.56 14.96
CA SER A 143 -3.18 11.95 14.44
C SER A 143 -2.62 12.15 13.02
N ALA A 144 -3.43 12.84 12.20
CA ALA A 144 -3.01 13.37 10.91
C ALA A 144 -2.07 14.59 11.06
N PRO A 145 -1.24 14.89 10.04
CA PRO A 145 -1.03 14.09 8.83
C PRO A 145 -0.20 12.83 9.12
N VAL A 146 -0.59 11.72 8.49
CA VAL A 146 0.03 10.39 8.66
C VAL A 146 1.44 10.37 8.09
N LEU A 147 1.67 11.14 7.02
CA LEU A 147 2.93 11.28 6.33
C LEU A 147 3.50 12.71 6.49
N PRO A 148 4.83 12.89 6.37
CA PRO A 148 5.41 14.22 6.25
C PRO A 148 4.79 14.97 5.04
N PRO A 149 4.72 16.32 5.08
CA PRO A 149 4.19 17.11 3.97
C PRO A 149 4.79 16.73 2.62
N GLU A 150 3.96 16.75 1.58
CA GLU A 150 4.36 16.50 0.19
C GLU A 150 5.01 15.13 -0.02
N THR A 151 4.69 14.16 0.83
CA THR A 151 5.15 12.76 0.74
C THR A 151 4.00 11.85 0.38
N PHE A 152 4.25 10.94 -0.56
CA PHE A 152 3.39 9.79 -0.78
C PHE A 152 4.23 8.52 -0.80
N VAL A 153 3.58 7.38 -0.63
CA VAL A 153 4.21 6.06 -0.69
C VAL A 153 3.77 5.35 -1.96
N SER A 154 4.68 4.66 -2.63
CA SER A 154 4.38 3.73 -3.73
C SER A 154 4.67 2.32 -3.25
N VAL A 155 3.71 1.42 -3.40
CA VAL A 155 3.82 0.02 -3.02
C VAL A 155 3.62 -0.83 -4.27
N ASN A 156 4.58 -1.70 -4.60
CA ASN A 156 4.39 -2.66 -5.70
C ASN A 156 4.44 -4.10 -5.18
N TYR A 157 3.38 -4.84 -5.49
CA TYR A 157 3.21 -6.24 -5.14
C TYR A 157 3.86 -7.16 -6.18
N PRO A 158 4.46 -8.28 -5.75
CA PRO A 158 4.99 -9.28 -6.67
C PRO A 158 3.84 -10.00 -7.39
N ALA A 159 4.20 -10.85 -8.35
CA ALA A 159 3.22 -11.75 -8.95
C ALA A 159 2.63 -12.67 -7.86
N ILE A 160 1.32 -12.94 -7.89
CA ILE A 160 0.69 -13.79 -6.87
C ILE A 160 1.23 -15.23 -6.89
N SER A 161 1.85 -15.67 -7.99
CA SER A 161 2.54 -16.96 -8.06
C SER A 161 3.85 -17.01 -7.27
N ALA A 162 4.39 -15.86 -6.86
CA ALA A 162 5.59 -15.78 -6.02
C ALA A 162 5.26 -15.89 -4.51
N CYS A 163 3.98 -15.87 -4.17
CA CYS A 163 3.47 -15.95 -2.80
C CYS A 163 2.60 -17.21 -2.65
N ALA A 164 2.68 -17.90 -1.50
CA ALA A 164 1.71 -18.95 -1.21
C ALA A 164 0.42 -18.33 -0.67
N GLU A 165 0.54 -17.43 0.32
CA GLU A 165 -0.57 -16.68 0.91
C GLU A 165 -0.19 -15.20 1.13
N PRO A 166 -1.17 -14.28 1.29
CA PRO A 166 -0.88 -12.86 1.59
C PRO A 166 -0.05 -12.66 2.86
N VAL A 167 -0.22 -13.52 3.86
CA VAL A 167 0.53 -13.45 5.13
C VAL A 167 2.05 -13.68 4.96
N ASP A 168 2.47 -14.27 3.84
CA ASP A 168 3.88 -14.52 3.54
C ASP A 168 4.60 -13.30 2.94
N ALA A 169 3.86 -12.21 2.69
CA ALA A 169 4.43 -10.99 2.13
C ALA A 169 5.44 -10.37 3.07
N ARG A 170 6.58 -9.96 2.50
CA ARG A 170 7.68 -9.31 3.21
C ARG A 170 7.95 -7.96 2.59
N TRP A 171 7.90 -6.92 3.41
CA TRP A 171 7.89 -5.53 2.95
C TRP A 171 9.29 -4.96 3.01
N VAL A 172 9.80 -4.52 1.85
CA VAL A 172 11.18 -4.04 1.71
C VAL A 172 11.13 -2.56 1.33
N LEU A 173 11.75 -1.73 2.15
CA LEU A 173 11.95 -0.32 1.80
C LEU A 173 12.93 -0.23 0.63
N ALA A 174 12.57 0.54 -0.40
CA ALA A 174 13.28 0.59 -1.65
C ALA A 174 13.33 2.01 -2.22
N ARG A 175 14.18 2.19 -3.23
CA ARG A 175 14.21 3.39 -4.09
C ARG A 175 13.42 3.16 -5.37
N ASN A 176 12.87 4.23 -5.93
CA ASN A 176 12.40 4.24 -7.30
C ASN A 176 13.58 4.11 -8.28
N LEU A 177 14.63 4.92 -8.09
CA LEU A 177 15.81 4.92 -8.96
C LEU A 177 17.08 4.70 -8.15
N ALA A 178 17.97 3.87 -8.69
CA ALA A 178 19.30 3.66 -8.12
C ALA A 178 20.06 5.00 -8.03
N ASN A 179 20.61 5.31 -6.86
CA ASN A 179 21.44 6.49 -6.67
C ASN A 179 22.60 6.18 -5.71
N PRO A 180 23.82 5.96 -6.22
CA PRO A 180 24.97 5.61 -5.38
C PRO A 180 25.51 6.79 -4.53
N PHE A 181 24.98 8.01 -4.74
CA PHE A 181 25.39 9.21 -4.00
C PHE A 181 24.38 9.64 -2.94
N ALA A 182 23.23 8.98 -2.88
CA ALA A 182 22.24 9.27 -1.86
C ALA A 182 22.55 8.46 -0.60
N GLU A 183 22.29 9.09 0.54
CA GLU A 183 22.32 8.43 1.85
C GLU A 183 20.88 8.17 2.27
N ASP A 184 20.48 6.90 2.24
CA ASP A 184 19.16 6.44 2.65
C ASP A 184 19.13 6.13 4.15
N ILE A 185 17.92 5.94 4.69
CA ILE A 185 17.75 5.45 6.05
C ILE A 185 18.47 4.10 6.22
N GLU A 186 19.22 3.96 7.32
CA GLU A 186 19.89 2.71 7.63
C GLU A 186 18.85 1.61 7.87
N THR A 187 18.87 0.61 7.00
CA THR A 187 18.10 -0.63 7.11
C THR A 187 18.99 -1.77 6.66
N CYS A 188 18.77 -2.97 7.21
CA CYS A 188 19.51 -4.15 6.76
C CYS A 188 21.05 -4.03 6.86
N GLY A 189 21.56 -3.17 7.75
CA GLY A 189 22.99 -2.93 7.94
C GLY A 189 23.66 -2.06 6.86
N THR A 190 22.88 -1.33 6.05
CA THR A 190 23.37 -0.45 4.98
C THR A 190 22.54 0.84 4.90
N THR A 191 23.14 1.92 4.40
CA THR A 191 22.47 3.19 4.05
C THR A 191 22.21 3.32 2.54
N SER A 192 22.29 2.20 1.81
CA SER A 192 21.91 2.11 0.41
C SER A 192 20.75 1.13 0.28
N LEU A 193 19.57 1.64 -0.03
CA LEU A 193 18.40 0.80 -0.28
C LEU A 193 18.48 0.10 -1.65
N PRO A 194 17.89 -1.10 -1.81
CA PRO A 194 17.69 -1.69 -3.13
C PRO A 194 16.72 -0.83 -3.95
N THR A 195 16.73 -0.98 -5.28
CA THR A 195 15.66 -0.41 -6.11
C THR A 195 14.41 -1.27 -6.04
N GLU A 196 13.27 -0.69 -6.38
CA GLU A 196 12.02 -1.42 -6.57
C GLU A 196 12.18 -2.61 -7.53
N ASN A 197 12.92 -2.42 -8.63
CA ASN A 197 13.18 -3.49 -9.58
C ASN A 197 14.02 -4.63 -8.96
N ASP A 198 14.95 -4.32 -8.06
CA ASP A 198 15.70 -5.34 -7.34
C ASP A 198 14.78 -6.14 -6.40
N VAL A 199 13.84 -5.47 -5.72
CA VAL A 199 12.86 -6.11 -4.84
C VAL A 199 11.93 -7.02 -5.63
N LEU A 200 11.29 -6.52 -6.70
CA LEU A 200 10.36 -7.29 -7.52
C LEU A 200 11.06 -8.36 -8.37
N GLY A 201 12.34 -8.17 -8.67
CA GLY A 201 13.19 -9.16 -9.36
C GLY A 201 13.70 -10.28 -8.45
N THR A 202 13.62 -10.11 -7.13
CA THR A 202 14.06 -11.13 -6.17
C THR A 202 13.05 -12.25 -6.07
N THR A 203 13.52 -13.50 -6.12
CA THR A 203 12.64 -14.67 -5.96
C THR A 203 12.04 -14.70 -4.55
N GLY A 204 10.71 -14.64 -4.47
CA GLY A 204 9.94 -14.75 -3.23
C GLY A 204 8.82 -13.73 -3.15
N CYS A 205 8.05 -13.78 -2.06
CA CYS A 205 6.96 -12.85 -1.81
C CYS A 205 7.46 -11.52 -1.20
N TYR A 206 8.21 -10.75 -1.98
CA TYR A 206 8.72 -9.43 -1.56
C TYR A 206 7.89 -8.31 -2.18
N VAL A 207 7.47 -7.36 -1.34
CA VAL A 207 6.69 -6.18 -1.70
C VAL A 207 7.61 -4.97 -1.59
N SER A 208 7.70 -4.15 -2.65
CA SER A 208 8.47 -2.90 -2.58
C SER A 208 7.66 -1.83 -1.86
N VAL A 209 8.34 -1.00 -1.06
CA VAL A 209 7.79 0.22 -0.48
C VAL A 209 8.76 1.35 -0.80
N VAL A 210 8.32 2.28 -1.64
CA VAL A 210 9.12 3.44 -2.05
C VAL A 210 8.50 4.71 -1.51
N VAL A 211 9.32 5.61 -0.98
CA VAL A 211 8.87 6.89 -0.42
C VAL A 211 9.25 8.02 -1.36
N LEU A 212 8.25 8.75 -1.84
CA LEU A 212 8.40 9.69 -2.95
C LEU A 212 7.97 11.11 -2.55
N ASP A 213 8.67 12.07 -3.15
CA ASP A 213 8.29 13.48 -3.11
C ASP A 213 7.14 13.71 -4.08
N ALA A 214 6.06 14.33 -3.61
CA ALA A 214 4.85 14.55 -4.38
C ALA A 214 5.04 15.52 -5.54
N ARG A 215 5.97 16.48 -5.43
CA ARG A 215 6.20 17.47 -6.49
C ARG A 215 7.12 16.92 -7.57
N THR A 216 8.22 16.27 -7.16
CA THR A 216 9.24 15.79 -8.10
C THR A 216 9.02 14.35 -8.55
N LYS A 217 8.18 13.58 -7.83
CA LYS A 217 7.94 12.14 -8.02
C LYS A 217 9.22 11.31 -7.93
N SER A 218 10.22 11.82 -7.22
CA SER A 218 11.52 11.17 -7.01
C SER A 218 11.68 10.74 -5.57
N ASP A 219 12.67 9.87 -5.31
CA ASP A 219 13.02 9.44 -3.96
C ASP A 219 13.23 10.62 -3.01
N VAL A 220 12.70 10.49 -1.80
CA VAL A 220 12.94 11.43 -0.70
C VAL A 220 14.25 11.11 0.02
N ASN A 221 14.65 11.98 0.96
CA ASN A 221 15.82 11.74 1.81
C ASN A 221 15.55 10.74 2.96
N ALA A 222 16.62 10.31 3.63
CA ALA A 222 16.58 9.41 4.79
C ALA A 222 15.60 9.84 5.90
N THR A 223 15.44 11.15 6.15
CA THR A 223 14.52 11.66 7.18
C THR A 223 13.07 11.32 6.87
N ARG A 224 12.63 11.52 5.63
CA ARG A 224 11.25 11.22 5.22
C ARG A 224 11.04 9.72 5.04
N GLN A 225 12.05 8.98 4.57
CA GLN A 225 12.03 7.51 4.56
C GLN A 225 11.83 6.96 5.97
N LYS A 226 12.57 7.46 6.98
CA LYS A 226 12.44 7.06 8.38
C LYS A 226 11.02 7.27 8.93
N ALA A 227 10.43 8.42 8.67
CA ALA A 227 9.07 8.72 9.13
C ALA A 227 8.04 7.73 8.59
N VAL A 228 8.18 7.30 7.33
CA VAL A 228 7.33 6.25 6.75
C VAL A 228 7.64 4.88 7.35
N LEU A 229 8.91 4.52 7.50
CA LEU A 229 9.31 3.23 8.04
C LEU A 229 8.79 3.04 9.49
N GLU A 230 8.88 4.07 10.32
CA GLU A 230 8.31 4.08 11.68
C GLU A 230 6.79 3.89 11.65
N ARG A 231 6.10 4.42 10.64
CA ARG A 231 4.66 4.24 10.47
C ARG A 231 4.27 2.81 10.08
N LEU A 232 5.16 2.12 9.39
CA LEU A 232 4.96 0.77 8.86
C LEU A 232 5.54 -0.32 9.76
N SER A 233 5.98 0.02 10.97
CA SER A 233 6.74 -0.88 11.85
C SER A 233 6.00 -2.15 12.29
N ALA A 234 4.66 -2.20 12.15
CA ALA A 234 3.86 -3.39 12.45
C ALA A 234 3.70 -4.34 11.26
N LEU A 235 4.11 -3.95 10.05
CA LEU A 235 4.20 -4.86 8.92
C LEU A 235 5.41 -5.79 9.08
N PRO A 236 5.41 -6.98 8.45
CA PRO A 236 6.58 -7.84 8.37
C PRO A 236 7.65 -7.24 7.46
N LEU A 237 8.35 -6.22 7.97
CA LEU A 237 9.49 -5.58 7.32
C LEU A 237 10.64 -6.59 7.20
N ASP A 238 11.28 -6.67 6.04
CA ASP A 238 12.41 -7.59 5.80
C ASP A 238 13.48 -6.97 4.88
N CYS A 239 14.56 -7.70 4.73
CA CYS A 239 15.69 -7.41 3.85
C CYS A 239 15.70 -8.38 2.66
N LEU A 240 16.29 -7.96 1.55
CA LEU A 240 16.59 -8.90 0.46
C LEU A 240 17.71 -9.86 0.89
N PRO A 241 17.70 -11.11 0.39
CA PRO A 241 18.79 -12.05 0.65
C PRO A 241 20.07 -11.56 -0.02
N ASN A 242 21.21 -11.78 0.65
CA ASN A 242 22.54 -11.48 0.12
C ASN A 242 22.93 -12.37 -1.07
#